data_AF-A0A896T7P6-F1
#
_entry.id   AF-A0A896T7P6-F1
#
_cell.length_a   1.000
_cell.length_b   1.000
_cell.length_c   1.000
_cell.angle_alpha   90.00
_cell.angle_beta   90.00
_cell.angle_gamma   90.00
#
_symmetry.space_group_name_H-M   'P 1'
#
loop_
_entity.id
_entity.type
_entity.pdbx_description
1 polymer ?
#
loop_
_entity_poly.entity_id
_entity_poly.type
_entity_poly.pdbx_seq_one_letter_code
_entity_poly.pdbx_strand_id
1 'polypeptide(L)'
;MSNSKFNVRLLTEIAFMAALAFIISLIPNTVYGWIIVEIACIPILLLSLRRGLTAGLVGGLIWGILSMITGHAYILSLSQAFIEYLVAPVSLGIAGLFRQKTAPLKLAPVLLGTFVAVLLKYFFHFNAGIIFWSQYAWKGWGAVAYSLAVNVISGILTAIAAFVILIIFVKKFPKLFIHSNY
;
A
#
# COMPACT_ATOMS: atom_id res chain seq x y z
N MET A 1 8.65 24.60 -24.68
CA MET A 1 8.56 23.25 -25.30
C MET A 1 7.70 22.38 -24.39
N SER A 2 6.62 21.78 -24.90
CA SER A 2 5.52 21.31 -24.03
C SER A 2 5.90 20.12 -23.14
N ASN A 3 5.70 20.25 -21.83
CA ASN A 3 5.80 19.19 -20.80
C ASN A 3 4.72 18.08 -20.96
N SER A 4 3.95 18.07 -22.04
CA SER A 4 2.74 17.25 -22.19
C SER A 4 3.03 15.74 -22.15
N LYS A 5 4.04 15.25 -22.89
CA LYS A 5 4.39 13.82 -22.94
C LYS A 5 4.83 13.27 -21.57
N PHE A 6 5.51 14.09 -20.77
CA PHE A 6 5.98 13.69 -19.45
C PHE A 6 4.83 13.53 -18.45
N ASN A 7 3.85 14.44 -18.52
CA ASN A 7 2.64 14.38 -17.73
C ASN A 7 1.78 13.17 -18.13
N VAL A 8 1.68 12.85 -19.42
CA VAL A 8 0.95 11.65 -19.88
C VAL A 8 1.58 10.37 -19.33
N ARG A 9 2.90 10.19 -19.43
CA ARG A 9 3.58 8.98 -18.91
C ARG A 9 3.43 8.85 -17.39
N LEU A 10 3.50 9.95 -16.65
CA LEU A 10 3.29 9.91 -15.20
C LEU A 10 1.86 9.48 -14.86
N LEU A 11 0.86 10.08 -15.50
CA LEU A 11 -0.55 9.77 -15.24
C LEU A 11 -0.88 8.32 -15.63
N THR A 12 -0.34 7.80 -16.74
CA THR A 12 -0.54 6.40 -17.12
C THR A 12 0.15 5.44 -16.15
N GLU A 13 1.35 5.74 -15.64
CA GLU A 13 2.00 4.93 -14.61
C GLU A 13 1.21 4.91 -13.29
N ILE A 14 0.65 6.05 -12.88
CA ILE A 14 -0.21 6.14 -11.69
C ILE A 14 -1.46 5.26 -11.88
N ALA A 15 -2.18 5.45 -12.98
CA ALA A 15 -3.40 4.70 -13.26
C ALA A 15 -3.14 3.19 -13.40
N PHE A 16 -2.08 2.80 -14.10
CA PHE A 16 -1.70 1.41 -14.27
C PHE A 16 -1.34 0.73 -12.95
N MET A 17 -0.55 1.39 -12.09
CA MET A 17 -0.18 0.83 -10.78
C MET A 17 -1.36 0.74 -9.83
N ALA A 18 -2.29 1.71 -9.86
CA ALA A 18 -3.52 1.64 -9.07
C ALA A 18 -4.46 0.52 -9.54
N ALA A 19 -4.64 0.37 -10.86
CA ALA A 19 -5.41 -0.73 -11.44
C ALA A 19 -4.77 -2.10 -11.13
N LEU A 20 -3.44 -2.19 -11.19
CA LEU A 20 -2.71 -3.40 -10.83
C LEU A 20 -2.86 -3.74 -9.35
N ALA A 21 -2.78 -2.75 -8.44
CA ALA A 21 -3.04 -2.94 -7.02
C ALA A 21 -4.46 -3.49 -6.78
N PHE A 22 -5.46 -2.90 -7.47
CA PHE A 22 -6.83 -3.38 -7.42
C PHE A 22 -6.96 -4.83 -7.92
N ILE A 23 -6.43 -5.16 -9.10
CA ILE A 23 -6.49 -6.52 -9.65
C ILE A 23 -5.83 -7.53 -8.70
N ILE A 24 -4.67 -7.19 -8.14
CA ILE A 24 -3.99 -8.05 -7.16
C ILE A 24 -4.83 -8.21 -5.89
N SER A 25 -5.57 -7.17 -5.46
CA SER A 25 -6.45 -7.25 -4.28
C SER A 25 -7.65 -8.20 -4.45
N LEU A 26 -7.96 -8.61 -5.68
CA LEU A 26 -9.00 -9.62 -5.95
C LEU A 26 -8.52 -11.06 -5.65
N ILE A 27 -7.21 -11.26 -5.51
CA ILE A 27 -6.65 -12.57 -5.14
C ILE A 27 -6.92 -12.80 -3.64
N PRO A 28 -7.51 -13.94 -3.25
CA PRO A 28 -7.71 -14.28 -1.85
C PRO A 28 -6.41 -14.19 -1.07
N ASN A 29 -6.39 -13.36 -0.03
CA ASN A 29 -5.19 -13.02 0.73
C ASN A 29 -5.34 -13.30 2.25
N THR A 30 -6.48 -13.86 2.65
CA THR A 30 -6.75 -14.29 4.02
C THR A 30 -5.86 -15.46 4.42
N VAL A 31 -5.18 -15.32 5.55
CA VAL A 31 -4.40 -16.37 6.19
C VAL A 31 -5.24 -17.08 7.25
N TYR A 32 -5.85 -16.31 8.15
CA TYR A 32 -6.70 -16.82 9.22
C TYR A 32 -7.63 -15.73 9.75
N GLY A 33 -8.94 -15.93 9.66
CA GLY A 33 -9.92 -14.92 10.08
C GLY A 33 -9.70 -13.59 9.34
N TRP A 34 -9.45 -12.51 10.08
CA TRP A 34 -9.13 -11.18 9.54
C TRP A 34 -7.63 -10.92 9.34
N ILE A 35 -6.77 -11.92 9.57
CA ILE A 35 -5.33 -11.82 9.32
C ILE A 35 -5.08 -12.07 7.83
N ILE A 36 -4.39 -11.13 7.17
CA ILE A 36 -4.15 -11.14 5.73
C ILE A 36 -2.67 -10.93 5.36
N VAL A 37 -2.29 -11.31 4.13
CA VAL A 37 -1.05 -10.86 3.48
C VAL A 37 -1.39 -9.96 2.29
N GLU A 38 -1.30 -8.65 2.47
CA GLU A 38 -1.82 -7.68 1.51
C GLU A 38 -0.80 -7.33 0.40
N ILE A 39 -0.56 -8.30 -0.49
CA ILE A 39 0.34 -8.14 -1.64
C ILE A 39 -0.09 -7.02 -2.61
N ALA A 40 -1.35 -6.58 -2.55
CA ALA A 40 -1.87 -5.45 -3.30
C ALA A 40 -1.19 -4.10 -2.97
N CYS A 41 -0.48 -4.00 -1.84
CA CYS A 41 0.31 -2.82 -1.52
C CYS A 41 1.52 -2.62 -2.47
N ILE A 42 2.03 -3.71 -3.07
CA ILE A 42 3.32 -3.72 -3.79
C ILE A 42 3.34 -2.77 -5.00
N PRO A 43 2.32 -2.73 -5.88
CA PRO A 43 2.30 -1.75 -6.97
C PRO A 43 2.31 -0.29 -6.50
N ILE A 44 1.59 0.03 -5.41
CA ILE A 44 1.56 1.39 -4.86
C ILE A 44 2.91 1.74 -4.21
N LEU A 45 3.54 0.81 -3.50
CA LEU A 45 4.89 0.96 -2.97
C LEU A 45 5.91 1.20 -4.10
N LEU A 46 5.84 0.42 -5.17
CA LEU A 46 6.71 0.56 -6.34
C LEU A 46 6.49 1.91 -7.04
N LEU A 47 5.23 2.32 -7.25
CA LEU A 47 4.87 3.63 -7.79
C LEU A 47 5.46 4.76 -6.93
N SER A 48 5.29 4.67 -5.62
CA SER A 48 5.80 5.65 -4.66
C SER A 48 7.32 5.75 -4.71
N LEU A 49 8.02 4.62 -4.65
CA LEU A 49 9.48 4.55 -4.71
C LEU A 49 10.05 5.02 -6.05
N ARG A 50 9.30 4.90 -7.14
CA ARG A 50 9.70 5.35 -8.49
C ARG A 50 9.38 6.82 -8.74
N ARG A 51 8.16 7.25 -8.45
CA ARG A 51 7.59 8.55 -8.86
C ARG A 51 7.45 9.56 -7.72
N GLY A 52 7.65 9.13 -6.48
CA GLY A 52 7.68 9.98 -5.29
C GLY A 52 6.31 10.10 -4.63
N LEU A 53 6.25 10.95 -3.58
CA LEU A 53 5.13 11.07 -2.66
C LEU A 53 3.78 11.28 -3.36
N THR A 54 3.63 12.35 -4.13
CA THR A 54 2.34 12.71 -4.76
C THR A 54 1.80 11.60 -5.66
N ALA A 55 2.65 10.96 -6.47
CA ALA A 55 2.24 9.88 -7.34
C ALA A 55 1.75 8.67 -6.52
N GLY A 56 2.45 8.33 -5.44
CA GLY A 56 2.04 7.30 -4.50
C GLY A 56 0.72 7.59 -3.80
N LEU A 57 0.53 8.82 -3.30
CA LEU A 57 -0.71 9.26 -2.67
C LEU A 57 -1.90 9.14 -3.63
N VAL A 58 -1.75 9.61 -4.87
CA VAL A 58 -2.81 9.54 -5.89
C VAL A 58 -3.07 8.08 -6.32
N GLY A 59 -2.03 7.27 -6.49
CA GLY A 59 -2.19 5.85 -6.81
C GLY A 59 -2.93 5.08 -5.71
N GLY A 60 -2.59 5.33 -4.45
CA GLY A 60 -3.30 4.78 -3.30
C GLY A 60 -4.75 5.24 -3.22
N LEU A 61 -5.02 6.52 -3.51
CA LEU A 61 -6.37 7.07 -3.57
C LEU A 61 -7.23 6.35 -4.62
N ILE A 62 -6.70 6.18 -5.83
CA ILE A 62 -7.41 5.51 -6.93
C ILE A 62 -7.67 4.05 -6.58
N TRP A 63 -6.68 3.33 -6.03
CA TRP A 63 -6.88 1.94 -5.58
C TRP A 63 -7.97 1.85 -4.52
N GLY A 64 -7.95 2.74 -3.53
CA GLY A 64 -8.97 2.84 -2.50
C GLY A 64 -10.39 3.04 -3.05
N ILE A 65 -10.55 3.98 -3.99
CA ILE A 65 -11.82 4.24 -4.67
C ILE A 65 -12.26 3.02 -5.48
N LEU A 66 -11.36 2.39 -6.24
CA LEU A 66 -11.68 1.18 -7.02
C LEU A 66 -12.22 0.07 -6.13
N SER A 67 -11.61 -0.18 -4.97
CA SER A 67 -12.07 -1.17 -4.01
C SER A 67 -13.50 -0.88 -3.53
N MET A 68 -13.83 0.40 -3.26
CA MET A 68 -15.17 0.79 -2.83
C MET A 68 -16.22 0.66 -3.92
N ILE A 69 -15.99 1.23 -5.11
CA ILE A 69 -17.01 1.29 -6.17
C ILE A 69 -17.28 -0.08 -6.83
N THR A 70 -16.35 -1.03 -6.68
CA THR A 70 -16.49 -2.39 -7.21
C THR A 70 -17.06 -3.37 -6.18
N GLY A 71 -17.42 -2.91 -4.98
CA GLY A 71 -17.99 -3.76 -3.93
C GLY A 71 -17.00 -4.71 -3.25
N HIS A 72 -15.69 -4.47 -3.39
CA HIS A 72 -14.64 -5.29 -2.77
C HIS A 72 -14.10 -4.68 -1.46
N ALA A 73 -14.62 -3.53 -1.04
CA ALA A 73 -14.36 -2.93 0.26
C ALA A 73 -15.41 -3.37 1.30
N TYR A 74 -14.97 -3.70 2.51
CA TYR A 74 -15.84 -3.92 3.67
C TYR A 74 -16.25 -2.59 4.29
N ILE A 75 -17.43 -2.10 3.92
CA ILE A 75 -17.94 -0.80 4.36
C ILE A 75 -18.92 -0.99 5.52
N LEU A 76 -18.50 -0.61 6.73
CA LEU A 76 -19.32 -0.63 7.96
C LEU A 76 -19.99 0.72 8.23
N SER A 77 -19.32 1.80 7.87
CA SER A 77 -19.82 3.18 7.99
C SER A 77 -19.03 4.11 7.07
N LEU A 78 -19.52 5.33 6.87
CA LEU A 78 -18.81 6.33 6.06
C LEU A 78 -17.43 6.68 6.65
N SER A 79 -17.32 6.84 7.98
CA SER A 79 -16.06 7.19 8.65
C SER A 79 -15.07 6.03 8.64
N GLN A 80 -15.54 4.79 8.79
CA GLN A 80 -14.70 3.60 8.66
C GLN A 80 -14.16 3.47 7.23
N ALA A 81 -15.03 3.61 6.22
CA ALA A 81 -14.62 3.50 4.83
C ALA A 81 -13.61 4.57 4.44
N PHE A 82 -13.77 5.80 4.96
CA PHE A 82 -12.81 6.88 4.76
C PHE A 82 -11.42 6.53 5.31
N ILE A 83 -11.34 6.03 6.55
CA ILE A 83 -10.05 5.69 7.17
C ILE A 83 -9.40 4.49 6.46
N GLU A 84 -10.14 3.43 6.18
CA GLU A 84 -9.57 2.16 5.70
C GLU A 84 -9.40 2.07 4.19
N TYR A 85 -10.21 2.78 3.41
CA TYR A 85 -10.18 2.74 1.95
C TYR A 85 -9.84 4.07 1.29
N LEU A 86 -9.62 5.15 2.04
CA LEU A 86 -8.99 6.35 1.51
C LEU A 86 -7.68 6.62 2.24
N VAL A 87 -7.70 6.85 3.55
CA VAL A 87 -6.49 7.24 4.30
C VAL A 87 -5.42 6.14 4.28
N ALA A 88 -5.79 4.89 4.57
CA ALA A 88 -4.84 3.78 4.64
C ALA A 88 -4.14 3.45 3.31
N PRO A 89 -4.84 3.26 2.16
CA PRO A 89 -4.16 3.02 0.90
C PRO A 89 -3.39 4.25 0.41
N VAL A 90 -3.89 5.48 0.64
CA VAL A 90 -3.16 6.73 0.34
C VAL A 90 -1.86 6.79 1.12
N SER A 91 -1.85 6.41 2.40
CA SER A 91 -0.68 6.55 3.25
C SER A 91 0.54 5.76 2.77
N LEU A 92 0.35 4.72 1.94
CA LEU A 92 1.46 4.02 1.27
C LEU A 92 2.34 4.95 0.43
N GLY A 93 1.79 6.09 -0.03
CA GLY A 93 2.53 7.13 -0.74
C GLY A 93 3.75 7.66 0.01
N ILE A 94 3.79 7.53 1.35
CA ILE A 94 4.93 7.97 2.17
C ILE A 94 6.24 7.27 1.80
N ALA A 95 6.20 6.07 1.20
CA ALA A 95 7.38 5.39 0.65
C ALA A 95 8.10 6.27 -0.39
N GLY A 96 7.40 7.20 -1.04
CA GLY A 96 7.97 8.12 -2.01
C GLY A 96 8.92 9.17 -1.44
N LEU A 97 8.96 9.36 -0.12
CA LEU A 97 10.01 10.14 0.56
C LEU A 97 11.39 9.47 0.44
N PHE A 98 11.41 8.16 0.22
CA PHE A 98 12.62 7.35 0.05
C PHE A 98 12.98 7.09 -1.42
N ARG A 99 12.34 7.82 -2.36
CA ARG A 99 12.63 7.72 -3.79
C ARG A 99 14.09 8.02 -4.07
N GLN A 100 14.70 7.16 -4.87
CA GLN A 100 16.07 7.33 -5.38
C GLN A 100 16.03 7.86 -6.81
N LYS A 101 16.70 8.99 -7.06
CA LYS A 101 16.68 9.66 -8.37
C LYS A 101 17.91 9.37 -9.23
N THR A 102 18.97 8.85 -8.62
CA THR A 102 20.28 8.64 -9.27
C THR A 102 20.79 7.24 -9.01
N ALA A 103 21.56 6.71 -9.96
CA ALA A 103 22.28 5.44 -9.80
C ALA A 103 23.52 5.63 -8.91
N PRO A 104 24.01 4.58 -8.23
CA PRO A 104 23.47 3.22 -8.20
C PRO A 104 22.23 3.09 -7.29
N LEU A 105 21.31 2.19 -7.64
CA LEU A 105 20.16 1.86 -6.81
C LEU A 105 20.64 1.17 -5.52
N LYS A 106 20.21 1.69 -4.37
CA LYS A 106 20.48 1.11 -3.05
C LYS A 106 19.26 0.36 -2.55
N LEU A 107 19.48 -0.80 -1.93
CA LEU A 107 18.40 -1.59 -1.35
C LEU A 107 17.82 -0.95 -0.07
N ALA A 108 18.65 -0.31 0.75
CA ALA A 108 18.23 0.21 2.05
C ALA A 108 17.06 1.22 1.98
N PRO A 109 17.04 2.24 1.07
CA PRO A 109 15.90 3.14 0.96
C PRO A 109 14.62 2.44 0.48
N VAL A 110 14.72 1.39 -0.34
CA VAL A 110 13.57 0.58 -0.78
C VAL A 110 12.94 -0.13 0.42
N LEU A 111 13.76 -0.78 1.25
CA LEU A 111 13.29 -1.50 2.43
C LEU A 111 12.74 -0.54 3.49
N LEU A 112 13.44 0.56 3.77
CA LEU A 112 13.00 1.54 4.77
C LEU A 112 11.70 2.24 4.34
N GLY A 113 11.59 2.65 3.08
CA GLY A 113 10.35 3.24 2.57
C GLY A 113 9.17 2.27 2.59
N THR A 114 9.42 1.00 2.29
CA THR A 114 8.41 -0.06 2.39
C THR A 114 7.97 -0.27 3.83
N PHE A 115 8.92 -0.36 4.77
CA PHE A 115 8.62 -0.53 6.20
C PHE A 115 7.74 0.61 6.73
N VAL A 116 8.15 1.86 6.50
CA VAL A 116 7.42 3.05 6.99
C VAL A 116 6.01 3.13 6.38
N ALA A 117 5.88 2.83 5.10
CA ALA A 117 4.58 2.85 4.42
C ALA A 117 3.61 1.77 4.90
N VAL A 118 4.08 0.51 5.03
CA VAL A 118 3.25 -0.58 5.54
C VAL A 118 2.88 -0.34 7.00
N LEU A 119 3.83 0.09 7.83
CA LEU A 119 3.57 0.47 9.22
C LEU A 119 2.47 1.54 9.32
N LEU A 120 2.56 2.59 8.50
CA LEU A 120 1.58 3.68 8.53
C LEU A 120 0.19 3.22 8.04
N LYS A 121 0.12 2.40 6.98
CA LYS A 121 -1.15 1.82 6.51
C LYS A 121 -1.82 1.00 7.62
N TYR A 122 -1.07 0.10 8.25
CA TYR A 122 -1.60 -0.76 9.31
C TYR A 122 -1.81 -0.04 10.64
N PHE A 123 -1.19 1.12 10.87
CA PHE A 123 -1.57 2.01 11.95
C PHE A 123 -3.00 2.52 11.77
N PHE A 124 -3.42 2.89 10.56
CA PHE A 124 -4.80 3.28 10.30
C PHE A 124 -5.78 2.12 10.46
N HIS A 125 -5.45 0.93 9.96
CA HIS A 125 -6.28 -0.26 10.18
C HIS A 125 -6.35 -0.69 11.65
N PHE A 126 -5.27 -0.52 12.42
CA PHE A 126 -5.28 -0.75 13.86
C PHE A 126 -6.28 0.18 14.58
N ASN A 127 -6.27 1.47 14.28
CA ASN A 127 -7.22 2.42 14.87
C ASN A 127 -8.66 2.12 14.43
N ALA A 128 -8.88 1.81 13.15
CA ALA A 128 -10.19 1.38 12.66
C ALA A 128 -10.65 0.07 13.34
N GLY A 129 -9.73 -0.86 13.58
CA GLY A 129 -10.00 -2.13 14.25
C GLY A 129 -10.52 -1.96 15.68
N ILE A 130 -10.01 -0.96 16.41
CA ILE A 130 -10.50 -0.64 17.77
C ILE A 130 -11.95 -0.13 17.70
N ILE A 131 -12.23 0.78 16.77
CA ILE A 131 -13.48 1.53 16.72
C ILE A 131 -14.62 0.71 16.08
N PHE A 132 -14.32 -0.04 15.01
CA PHE A 132 -15.33 -0.61 14.13
C PHE A 132 -15.32 -2.14 14.04
N TRP A 133 -14.29 -2.81 14.54
CA TRP A 133 -14.12 -4.27 14.37
C TRP A 133 -14.08 -5.04 15.70
N SER A 134 -14.32 -4.38 16.83
CA SER A 134 -14.25 -5.02 18.16
C SER A 134 -15.31 -6.10 18.38
N GLN A 135 -16.42 -6.08 17.63
CA GLN A 135 -17.43 -7.14 17.61
C GLN A 135 -16.91 -8.48 17.09
N TYR A 136 -15.75 -8.50 16.42
CA TYR A 136 -15.07 -9.72 15.97
C TYR A 136 -13.97 -10.19 16.93
N ALA A 137 -13.81 -9.53 18.08
CA ALA A 137 -12.78 -9.87 19.04
C ALA A 137 -12.91 -11.32 19.52
N TRP A 138 -11.77 -12.01 19.62
CA TRP A 138 -11.71 -13.37 20.15
C TRP A 138 -12.22 -13.42 21.59
N LYS A 139 -12.76 -14.58 22.00
CA LYS A 139 -13.27 -14.77 23.36
C LYS A 139 -12.21 -14.40 24.40
N GLY A 140 -12.52 -13.43 25.26
CA GLY A 140 -11.63 -12.95 26.32
C GLY A 140 -10.68 -11.81 25.89
N TRP A 141 -10.73 -11.35 24.64
CA TRP A 141 -9.91 -10.23 24.16
C TRP A 141 -10.70 -8.92 24.12
N GLY A 142 -10.10 -7.83 24.58
CA GLY A 142 -10.63 -6.48 24.40
C GLY A 142 -10.33 -5.90 23.02
N ALA A 143 -11.00 -4.81 22.65
CA ALA A 143 -10.88 -4.16 21.33
C ALA A 143 -9.43 -3.82 20.94
N VAL A 144 -8.66 -3.23 21.85
CA VAL A 144 -7.26 -2.84 21.60
C VAL A 144 -6.38 -4.06 21.34
N ALA A 145 -6.45 -5.06 22.23
CA ALA A 145 -5.62 -6.27 22.10
C ALA A 145 -5.94 -7.02 20.81
N TYR A 146 -7.23 -7.16 20.48
CA TYR A 146 -7.67 -7.83 19.26
C TYR A 146 -7.19 -7.10 18.00
N SER A 147 -7.45 -5.78 17.92
CA SER A 147 -7.02 -4.98 16.78
C SER A 147 -5.50 -4.99 16.62
N LEU A 148 -4.76 -4.91 17.72
CA LEU A 148 -3.30 -4.98 17.71
C LEU A 148 -2.83 -6.31 17.11
N ALA A 149 -3.36 -7.44 17.59
CA ALA A 149 -2.97 -8.75 17.10
C ALA A 149 -3.25 -8.89 15.60
N VAL A 150 -4.48 -8.61 15.15
CA VAL A 150 -4.88 -8.77 13.74
C VAL A 150 -4.06 -7.86 12.82
N ASN A 151 -3.93 -6.58 13.15
CA ASN A 151 -3.32 -5.59 12.26
C ASN A 151 -1.79 -5.61 12.31
N VAL A 152 -1.17 -5.88 13.46
CA VAL A 152 0.30 -6.03 13.53
C VAL A 152 0.75 -7.29 12.82
N ILE A 153 0.06 -8.43 13.02
CA ILE A 153 0.41 -9.66 12.30
C ILE A 153 0.24 -9.47 10.79
N SER A 154 -0.88 -8.91 10.36
CA SER A 154 -1.11 -8.63 8.92
C SER A 154 -0.09 -7.65 8.36
N GLY A 155 0.28 -6.61 9.11
CA GLY A 155 1.31 -5.65 8.72
C GLY A 155 2.70 -6.27 8.59
N ILE A 156 3.08 -7.14 9.54
CA ILE A 156 4.35 -7.88 9.47
C ILE A 156 4.38 -8.81 8.26
N LEU A 157 3.33 -9.61 8.05
CA LEU A 157 3.27 -10.53 6.91
C LEU A 157 3.28 -9.77 5.58
N THR A 158 2.56 -8.66 5.49
CA THR A 158 2.56 -7.78 4.32
C THR A 158 3.93 -7.15 4.06
N ALA A 159 4.62 -6.69 5.11
CA ALA A 159 5.98 -6.17 4.99
C ALA A 159 6.96 -7.25 4.51
N ILE A 160 6.86 -8.48 5.03
CA ILE A 160 7.68 -9.62 4.58
C ILE A 160 7.43 -9.89 3.10
N ALA A 161 6.17 -10.01 2.67
CA ALA A 161 5.84 -10.25 1.27
C ALA A 161 6.35 -9.13 0.36
N ALA A 162 6.15 -7.87 0.76
CA ALA A 162 6.63 -6.71 0.02
C ALA A 162 8.17 -6.69 -0.05
N PHE A 163 8.88 -7.00 1.04
CA PHE A 163 10.34 -7.10 1.04
C PHE A 163 10.84 -8.18 0.09
N VAL A 164 10.27 -9.38 0.15
CA VAL A 164 10.67 -10.49 -0.75
C VAL A 164 10.55 -10.06 -2.21
N ILE A 165 9.39 -9.54 -2.61
CA ILE A 165 9.14 -9.14 -3.99
C ILE A 165 10.01 -7.95 -4.42
N LEU A 166 10.12 -6.91 -3.58
CA LEU A 166 10.91 -5.73 -3.92
C LEU A 166 12.42 -6.01 -3.91
N ILE A 167 12.92 -6.93 -3.08
CA ILE A 167 14.31 -7.41 -3.14
C ILE A 167 14.57 -8.10 -4.49
N ILE A 168 13.66 -8.97 -4.94
CA ILE A 168 13.77 -9.63 -6.25
C ILE A 168 13.77 -8.56 -7.35
N PHE A 169 12.89 -7.57 -7.29
CA PHE A 169 12.83 -6.49 -8.27
C PHE A 169 14.07 -5.60 -8.26
N VAL A 170 14.64 -5.28 -7.09
CA VAL A 170 15.90 -4.53 -7.00
C VAL A 170 17.04 -5.31 -7.67
N LYS A 171 17.11 -6.63 -7.45
CA LYS A 171 18.17 -7.49 -8.01
C LYS A 171 18.02 -7.73 -9.52
N LYS A 172 16.80 -7.90 -10.01
CA LYS A 172 16.52 -8.31 -11.40
C LYS A 172 16.09 -7.15 -12.31
N PHE A 173 15.44 -6.14 -11.75
CA PHE A 173 14.81 -5.04 -12.49
C PHE A 173 15.10 -3.66 -11.85
N PRO A 174 16.37 -3.29 -11.57
CA PRO A 174 16.70 -2.07 -10.82
C PRO A 174 16.19 -0.78 -11.49
N LYS A 175 16.05 -0.77 -12.82
CA LYS A 175 15.51 0.38 -13.58
C LYS A 175 14.03 0.68 -13.28
N LEU A 176 13.29 -0.24 -12.64
CA LEU A 176 11.93 0.03 -12.18
C LEU A 176 11.89 1.12 -11.10
N PHE A 177 12.93 1.22 -10.26
CA PHE A 177 12.95 2.14 -9.12
C PHE A 177 13.49 3.54 -9.46
N ILE A 178 14.30 3.67 -10.51
CA ILE A 178 14.87 4.96 -10.92
C ILE A 178 14.18 5.40 -12.21
N HIS A 179 13.44 6.49 -12.12
CA HIS A 179 12.80 7.10 -13.29
C HIS A 179 13.85 7.80 -14.18
N SER A 180 13.76 7.60 -15.50
CA SER A 180 14.56 8.26 -16.54
C SER A 180 13.65 8.94 -17.57
N ASN A 181 14.03 10.15 -17.97
CA ASN A 181 13.37 10.89 -19.06
C ASN A 181 13.79 10.39 -20.45
N TYR A 182 14.95 9.74 -20.52
CA TYR A 182 15.59 9.22 -21.73
C TYR A 182 15.47 7.70 -21.78
#